data_AF-A0A4R0F7P9-F1
#
_entry.id   AF-A0A4R0F7P9-F1
#
_cell.length_a   1.000
_cell.length_b   1.000
_cell.length_c   1.000
_cell.angle_alpha   90.00
_cell.angle_beta   90.00
_cell.angle_gamma   90.00
#
_symmetry.space_group_name_H-M   'P 1'
#
loop_
_entity.id
_entity.type
_entity.pdbx_description
1 polymer ?
#
loop_
_entity_poly.entity_id
_entity_poly.type
_entity_poly.pdbx_seq_one_letter_code
_entity_poly.pdbx_strand_id
1 'polypeptide(L)' 'MIRDPEMLEQLLDTIRNFVKNELLPLEHEVEESNAIPEHIVSQMKALGLFGLTIPEEYGGLGITMEEEILVALELG' A
#
# COMPACT_ATOMS: atom_id res chain seq x y z
N MET A 1 -16.47 4.26 -9.17
CA MET A 1 -16.55 5.71 -9.00
C MET A 1 -15.75 6.04 -7.76
N ILE A 2 -14.65 6.78 -7.94
CA ILE A 2 -13.83 7.32 -6.86
C ILE A 2 -14.73 8.14 -5.93
N ARG A 3 -14.64 7.88 -4.62
CA ARG A 3 -15.51 8.50 -3.62
C ARG A 3 -14.94 9.84 -3.17
N ASP A 4 -13.63 9.89 -2.98
CA ASP A 4 -12.90 11.08 -2.55
C ASP A 4 -11.55 11.17 -3.30
N PRO A 5 -11.48 11.98 -4.38
CA PRO A 5 -10.27 12.12 -5.18
C PRO A 5 -9.09 12.75 -4.42
N GLU A 6 -9.34 13.66 -3.48
CA GLU A 6 -8.26 14.34 -2.74
C GLU A 6 -7.64 13.37 -1.73
N MET A 7 -8.47 12.62 -1.00
CA MET A 7 -7.99 11.59 -0.09
C MET A 7 -7.25 10.47 -0.84
N LEU A 8 -7.75 10.09 -2.02
CA LEU A 8 -7.09 9.10 -2.86
C LEU A 8 -5.70 9.58 -3.30
N GLU A 9 -5.57 10.82 -3.78
CA GLU A 9 -4.26 11.33 -4.21
C GLU A 9 -3.25 11.34 -3.05
N GLN A 10 -3.67 11.71 -1.84
CA GLN A 10 -2.82 11.65 -0.65
C GLN A 10 -2.39 10.22 -0.30
N LEU A 11 -3.29 9.25 -0.44
CA LEU A 11 -2.98 7.84 -0.24
C LEU A 11 -1.95 7.37 -1.29
N LEU A 12 -2.19 7.67 -2.57
CA LEU A 12 -1.28 7.32 -3.67
C LEU A 12 0.11 7.94 -3.46
N ASP A 13 0.19 9.22 -3.06
CA ASP A 13 1.46 9.88 -2.73
C ASP A 13 2.19 9.21 -1.57
N THR A 14 1.46 8.80 -0.54
CA THR A 14 2.03 8.08 0.61
C THR A 14 2.62 6.74 0.16
N ILE A 15 1.88 5.98 -0.65
CA ILE A 15 2.31 4.68 -1.17
C ILE A 15 3.51 4.84 -2.10
N ARG A 16 3.46 5.82 -3.00
CA ARG A 16 4.56 6.14 -3.92
C ARG A 16 5.86 6.46 -3.17
N ASN A 17 5.77 7.23 -2.09
CA ASN A 17 6.92 7.54 -1.24
C ASN A 17 7.41 6.30 -0.48
N PHE A 18 6.50 5.47 0.03
CA PHE A 18 6.84 4.21 0.69
C PHE A 18 7.57 3.26 -0.26
N VAL A 19 7.07 3.07 -1.48
CA VAL A 19 7.70 2.24 -2.51
C VAL A 19 9.10 2.77 -2.82
N LYS A 20 9.25 4.06 -3.07
CA LYS A 20 10.54 4.66 -3.45
C LYS A 20 11.60 4.63 -2.35
N ASN A 21 11.20 4.90 -1.11
CA ASN A 21 12.15 5.11 -0.01
C ASN A 21 12.37 3.85 0.83
N GLU A 22 11.40 2.94 0.90
CA GLU A 22 11.46 1.75 1.75
C GLU A 22 11.57 0.46 0.92
N LEU A 23 10.73 0.28 -0.10
CA LEU A 23 10.70 -0.99 -0.86
C LEU A 23 11.84 -1.10 -1.88
N LEU A 24 12.06 -0.09 -2.72
CA LEU A 24 13.10 -0.12 -3.76
C LEU A 24 14.51 -0.37 -3.21
N PRO A 25 14.95 0.27 -2.09
CA PRO A 25 16.28 0.01 -1.56
C PRO A 25 16.47 -1.42 -1.03
N LEU A 26 15.37 -2.09 -0.65
CA LEU A 26 15.39 -3.44 -0.10
C LEU A 26 15.24 -4.53 -1.18
N GLU A 27 14.97 -4.17 -2.43
CA GLU A 27 14.73 -5.12 -3.53
C GLU A 27 15.85 -6.18 -3.63
N HIS A 28 17.11 -5.75 -3.62
CA HIS A 28 18.27 -6.65 -3.65
C HIS A 28 18.36 -7.56 -2.42
N GLU A 29 18.10 -7.03 -1.21
CA GLU A 29 18.14 -7.84 0.02
C GLU A 29 17.03 -8.90 0.00
N VAL A 30 15.83 -8.53 -0.46
CA VAL A 30 14.69 -9.45 -0.59
C VAL A 30 14.98 -10.53 -1.62
N GLU A 31 15.57 -10.17 -2.76
CA GLU A 31 15.96 -11.11 -3.81
C GLU A 31 16.99 -12.14 -3.30
N GLU A 32 18.04 -11.67 -2.62
CA GLU A 32 19.10 -12.54 -2.09
C GLU A 32 18.59 -13.44 -0.94
N SER A 33 17.83 -12.87 -0.01
CA SER A 33 17.36 -13.58 1.19
C SER A 33 16.10 -14.42 0.97
N ASN A 34 15.39 -14.19 -0.15
CA ASN A 34 14.06 -14.74 -0.42
C ASN A 34 13.05 -14.47 0.71
N ALA A 35 13.20 -13.36 1.42
CA ALA A 35 12.37 -13.01 2.56
C ALA A 35 12.08 -11.50 2.58
N ILE A 36 10.82 -11.14 2.89
CA ILE A 36 10.45 -9.74 3.12
C ILE A 36 10.74 -9.41 4.59
N PRO A 37 11.49 -8.33 4.90
CA PRO A 37 11.76 -7.94 6.27
C PRO A 37 10.48 -7.68 7.07
N GLU A 38 10.43 -8.16 8.32
CA GLU A 38 9.24 -8.04 9.18
C GLU A 38 8.83 -6.58 9.45
N HIS A 39 9.80 -5.66 9.48
CA HIS A 39 9.53 -4.25 9.66
C HIS A 39 8.75 -3.67 8.48
N ILE A 40 9.05 -4.06 7.24
CA ILE A 40 8.30 -3.66 6.04
C ILE A 40 6.87 -4.20 6.09
N VAL A 41 6.71 -5.47 6.43
CA VAL A 41 5.37 -6.07 6.57
C VAL A 41 4.56 -5.32 7.63
N SER A 42 5.19 -4.93 8.74
CA SER A 42 4.55 -4.15 9.80
C SER A 42 4.15 -2.74 9.34
N GLN A 43 5.01 -2.07 8.56
CA GLN A 43 4.70 -0.77 7.95
C GLN A 43 3.52 -0.89 6.97
N MET A 44 3.52 -1.89 6.08
CA MET A 44 2.43 -2.14 5.14
C MET A 44 1.09 -2.41 5.84
N LYS A 45 1.11 -3.12 6.99
CA LYS A 45 -0.07 -3.31 7.84
C LYS A 45 -0.55 -2.01 8.45
N ALA A 46 0.35 -1.16 8.95
CA ALA A 46 0.00 0.13 9.52
C ALA A 46 -0.61 1.09 8.47
N LEU A 47 -0.18 0.97 7.22
CA LEU A 47 -0.74 1.70 6.07
C LEU A 47 -2.07 1.12 5.55
N GLY A 48 -2.53 -0.02 6.08
CA GLY A 48 -3.80 -0.63 5.68
C GLY A 48 -3.77 -1.34 4.31
N LEU A 49 -2.58 -1.59 3.75
CA LEU A 49 -2.42 -2.15 2.39
C LEU A 49 -2.96 -3.59 2.24
N PHE A 50 -3.17 -4.30 3.35
CA PHE A 50 -3.75 -5.66 3.35
C PHE A 50 -5.28 -5.69 3.40
N GLY A 51 -5.92 -4.55 3.66
CA GLY A 51 -7.37 -4.46 3.91
C GLY A 51 -8.02 -3.33 3.14
N LEU A 52 -7.52 -3.02 1.95
CA LEU A 52 -7.95 -1.86 1.15
C LEU A 52 -9.47 -1.83 0.92
N THR A 53 -10.03 -2.93 0.42
CA THR A 53 -11.47 -3.05 0.10
C THR A 53 -12.33 -3.56 1.25
N ILE A 54 -11.70 -3.96 2.36
CA ILE A 54 -12.41 -4.43 3.55
C ILE A 54 -13.15 -3.23 4.15
N PRO A 55 -14.45 -3.35 4.50
CA PRO A 55 -15.19 -2.28 5.16
C PRO A 55 -14.51 -1.79 6.45
N GLU A 56 -14.64 -0.49 6.74
CA GLU A 56 -14.06 0.13 7.94
C GLU A 56 -14.54 -0.52 9.25
N GLU A 57 -15.78 -1.05 9.29
CA GLU A 57 -16.32 -1.79 10.45
C GLU A 57 -15.50 -3.03 10.82
N TYR A 58 -14.73 -3.58 9.88
CA TYR A 58 -13.82 -4.70 10.08
C TYR A 58 -12.34 -4.27 10.13
N GLY A 59 -12.06 -2.96 10.16
CA GLY A 59 -10.71 -2.40 10.24
C GLY A 59 -9.99 -2.28 8.88
N GLY A 60 -10.72 -2.28 7.77
CA GLY A 60 -10.17 -1.97 6.45
C GLY A 60 -10.32 -0.50 6.06
N LEU A 61 -9.82 -0.14 4.87
CA LEU A 61 -9.90 1.22 4.33
C LEU A 61 -11.21 1.48 3.55
N GLY A 62 -11.98 0.42 3.30
CA GLY A 62 -13.29 0.50 2.67
C GLY A 62 -13.28 1.11 1.27
N ILE A 63 -12.15 1.16 0.55
CA ILE A 63 -12.07 1.81 -0.77
C ILE A 63 -12.78 0.98 -1.85
N THR A 64 -13.14 1.63 -2.95
CA THR A 64 -13.74 0.97 -4.13
C THR A 64 -12.71 0.17 -4.92
N MET A 65 -13.19 -0.75 -5.75
CA MET A 65 -12.34 -1.49 -6.70
C MET A 65 -11.52 -0.58 -7.62
N GLU A 66 -12.06 0.58 -8.01
CA GLU A 66 -11.35 1.53 -8.88
C GLU A 66 -10.16 2.17 -8.13
N GLU A 67 -10.39 2.57 -6.88
CA GLU A 67 -9.34 3.11 -5.99
C GLU A 67 -8.28 2.04 -5.67
N GLU A 68 -8.69 0.79 -5.45
CA GLU A 68 -7.79 -0.34 -5.24
C GLU A 68 -6.87 -0.58 -6.45
N ILE A 69 -7.39 -0.49 -7.68
CA ILE A 69 -6.57 -0.64 -8.88
C ILE A 69 -5.51 0.46 -8.96
N LEU A 70 -5.87 1.71 -8.65
CA LEU A 70 -4.91 2.82 -8.65
C LEU A 70 -3.81 2.63 -7.61
N VAL A 71 -4.17 2.13 -6.42
CA VAL A 71 -3.21 1.75 -5.38
C VAL A 71 -2.30 0.63 -5.86
N ALA A 72 -2.85 -0.41 -6.50
CA ALA A 72 -2.06 -1.51 -7.03
C ALA A 72 -1.06 -1.05 -8.11
N LEU A 73 -1.44 -0.09 -8.95
CA LEU A 73 -0.54 0.48 -9.97
C LEU A 73 0.65 1.24 -9.35
N GLU A 74 0.49 1.86 -8.19
CA GLU A 74 1.61 2.51 -7.49
C GLU A 74 2.57 1.51 -6.84
N LEU A 75 2.09 0.30 -6.50
CA LEU A 75 2.91 -0.75 -5.91
C LEU A 75 3.79 -1.48 -6.95
N GLY A 76 3.39 -1.49 -8.22
CA GLY A 76 4.14 -2.10 -9.33
C GLY A 76 3.49 -3.34 -9.93
#